data_AF-A0A1Y2GVW5-F1
#
_entry.id   AF-A0A1Y2GVW5-F1
#
_cell.length_a   1.000
_cell.length_b   1.000
_cell.length_c   1.000
_cell.angle_alpha   90.00
_cell.angle_beta   90.00
_cell.angle_gamma   90.00
#
_symmetry.space_group_name_H-M   'P 1'
#
loop_
_entity.id
_entity.type
_entity.pdbx_description
1 polymer ?
#
loop_
_entity_poly.entity_id
_entity_poly.type
_entity_poly.pdbx_seq_one_letter_code
_entity_poly.pdbx_strand_id
1 'polypeptide(L)'
;WSKTQYRVLCGRSFAEMTNDTHLLVDKDWTLNPQMIFVLARLFSGAILLNTNNGEAVIVNTVEAYARTLWLDAHHEPLKTSKGIALETSLPGVKGKDRYKGFRPITMNSGDGCQLVIGASFANLLVTSSLRLDNKNVGSACSVGGITASFVISSVKDSQAIRIYLDEESIEAARALALNTDSWGVQESAIVYQLRQLRTKFHEASTFMFCRASGPLTNLHPFMPYTVFTIFD
;
A
#
# COMPACT_ATOMS: atom_id res chain seq x y z
N TRP A 1 0.44 -20.56 9.67
CA TRP A 1 -0.56 -19.71 10.37
C TRP A 1 -0.46 -19.91 11.86
N SER A 2 -0.35 -18.83 12.63
CA SER A 2 -0.72 -18.93 14.05
C SER A 2 -2.25 -19.05 14.16
N LYS A 3 -2.76 -19.77 15.18
CA LYS A 3 -4.22 -19.86 15.43
C LYS A 3 -4.86 -18.48 15.60
N THR A 4 -4.11 -17.51 16.09
CA THR A 4 -4.56 -16.13 16.31
C THR A 4 -4.79 -15.39 15.00
N GLN A 5 -3.85 -15.44 14.05
CA GLN A 5 -3.99 -14.76 12.74
C GLN A 5 -5.20 -15.27 11.97
N TYR A 6 -5.40 -16.59 11.96
CA TYR A 6 -6.55 -17.21 11.31
C TYR A 6 -7.88 -16.74 11.92
N ARG A 7 -7.98 -16.71 13.26
CA ARG A 7 -9.18 -16.21 13.96
C ARG A 7 -9.49 -14.76 13.63
N VAL A 8 -8.47 -13.90 13.58
CA VAL A 8 -8.66 -12.49 13.21
C VAL A 8 -9.21 -12.39 11.79
N LEU A 9 -8.64 -13.10 10.82
CA LEU A 9 -9.13 -13.07 9.43
C LEU A 9 -10.56 -13.63 9.29
N CYS A 10 -10.88 -14.73 9.97
CA CYS A 10 -12.23 -15.31 9.93
C CYS A 10 -13.30 -14.42 10.55
N GLY A 11 -12.92 -13.47 11.42
CA GLY A 11 -13.84 -12.51 12.03
C GLY A 11 -14.09 -11.26 11.20
N ARG A 12 -13.52 -11.15 9.99
CA ARG A 12 -13.57 -9.95 9.17
C ARG A 12 -14.32 -10.17 7.87
N SER A 13 -14.91 -9.07 7.39
CA SER A 13 -15.62 -8.99 6.12
C SER A 13 -14.79 -8.22 5.10
N PHE A 14 -14.79 -8.72 3.86
CA PHE A 14 -14.04 -8.11 2.77
C PHE A 14 -14.96 -7.91 1.57
N ALA A 15 -14.89 -6.72 0.98
CA ALA A 15 -15.58 -6.37 -0.25
C ALA A 15 -14.58 -6.31 -1.41
N GLU A 16 -14.91 -6.88 -2.57
CA GLU A 16 -14.09 -6.66 -3.77
C GLU A 16 -14.13 -5.17 -4.13
N MET A 17 -12.97 -4.61 -4.44
CA MET A 17 -12.84 -3.22 -4.87
C MET A 17 -13.72 -2.96 -6.09
N THR A 18 -14.42 -1.82 -6.10
CA THR A 18 -15.25 -1.40 -7.23
C THR A 18 -14.68 -0.14 -7.87
N ASN A 19 -15.25 0.26 -9.00
CA ASN A 19 -14.88 1.54 -9.62
C ASN A 19 -15.24 2.75 -8.73
N ASP A 20 -16.13 2.58 -7.74
CA ASP A 20 -16.49 3.64 -6.80
C ASP A 20 -15.37 3.91 -5.80
N THR A 21 -14.52 2.92 -5.53
CA THR A 21 -13.33 3.09 -4.69
C THR A 21 -12.40 4.17 -5.27
N HIS A 22 -12.27 4.24 -6.59
CA HIS A 22 -11.52 5.31 -7.24
C HIS A 22 -12.11 6.69 -6.95
N LEU A 23 -13.43 6.84 -6.95
CA LEU A 23 -14.10 8.12 -6.67
C LEU A 23 -13.85 8.60 -5.24
N LEU A 24 -13.63 7.69 -4.29
CA LEU A 24 -13.33 8.05 -2.90
C LEU A 24 -11.99 8.79 -2.79
N VAL A 25 -10.97 8.35 -3.55
CA VAL A 25 -9.57 8.79 -3.37
C VAL A 25 -8.98 9.62 -4.52
N ASP A 26 -9.62 9.62 -5.69
CA ASP A 26 -9.28 10.46 -6.85
C ASP A 26 -9.78 11.90 -6.66
N LYS A 27 -9.21 12.58 -5.67
CA LYS A 27 -9.39 14.01 -5.42
C LYS A 27 -8.07 14.75 -5.70
N ASP A 28 -8.12 16.07 -5.82
CA ASP A 28 -6.89 16.87 -5.84
C ASP A 28 -6.28 16.89 -4.43
N TRP A 29 -5.14 16.23 -4.26
CA TRP A 29 -4.44 16.12 -2.98
C TRP A 29 -3.76 17.43 -2.55
N THR A 30 -3.59 18.38 -3.46
CA THR A 30 -3.14 19.75 -3.13
C THR A 30 -4.20 20.47 -2.30
N LEU A 31 -5.47 20.24 -2.63
CA LEU A 31 -6.62 20.82 -1.91
C LEU A 31 -7.15 19.90 -0.82
N ASN A 32 -6.79 18.61 -0.85
CA ASN A 32 -7.24 17.59 0.08
C ASN A 32 -6.04 16.75 0.56
N PRO A 33 -5.13 17.32 1.36
CA PRO A 33 -3.90 16.64 1.79
C PRO A 33 -4.18 15.37 2.61
N GLN A 34 -5.31 15.29 3.31
CA GLN A 34 -5.71 14.13 4.10
C GLN A 34 -5.90 12.85 3.27
N MET A 35 -6.07 12.99 1.95
CA MET A 35 -6.35 11.85 1.07
C MET A 35 -5.21 10.83 1.01
N ILE A 36 -3.98 11.23 1.33
CA ILE A 36 -2.86 10.29 1.47
C ILE A 36 -3.06 9.31 2.64
N PHE A 37 -3.65 9.78 3.75
CA PHE A 37 -3.97 8.96 4.92
C PHE A 37 -5.16 8.06 4.64
N VAL A 38 -6.18 8.60 3.93
CA VAL A 38 -7.34 7.84 3.45
C VAL A 38 -6.86 6.65 2.61
N LEU A 39 -5.96 6.89 1.66
CA LEU A 39 -5.47 5.86 0.76
C LEU A 39 -4.67 4.79 1.52
N ALA A 40 -3.76 5.19 2.41
CA ALA A 40 -3.02 4.25 3.24
C ALA A 40 -3.97 3.40 4.11
N ARG A 41 -4.96 4.03 4.75
CA ARG A 41 -5.93 3.33 5.60
C ARG A 41 -6.77 2.33 4.80
N LEU A 42 -7.26 2.74 3.64
CA LEU A 42 -8.12 1.94 2.77
C LEU A 42 -7.49 0.61 2.35
N PHE A 43 -6.20 0.62 2.03
CA PHE A 43 -5.47 -0.58 1.59
C PHE A 43 -4.79 -1.34 2.73
N SER A 44 -4.81 -0.81 3.95
CA SER A 44 -4.29 -1.52 5.12
C SER A 44 -5.18 -2.74 5.43
N GLY A 45 -4.59 -3.93 5.36
CA GLY A 45 -5.32 -5.20 5.50
C GLY A 45 -5.95 -5.72 4.22
N ALA A 46 -5.76 -5.07 3.07
CA ALA A 46 -6.33 -5.54 1.79
C ALA A 46 -5.77 -6.92 1.39
N ILE A 47 -6.58 -7.72 0.69
CA ILE A 47 -6.16 -9.01 0.14
C ILE A 47 -6.02 -8.87 -1.38
N LEU A 48 -4.86 -9.27 -1.90
CA LEU A 48 -4.62 -9.41 -3.32
C LEU A 48 -4.69 -10.90 -3.67
N LEU A 49 -5.65 -11.28 -4.52
CA LEU A 49 -5.83 -12.65 -4.99
C LEU A 49 -5.49 -12.71 -6.48
N ASN A 50 -4.52 -13.54 -6.84
CA ASN A 50 -4.22 -13.86 -8.22
C ASN A 50 -5.14 -14.99 -8.70
N THR A 51 -6.07 -14.68 -9.62
CA THR A 51 -7.04 -15.68 -10.11
C THR A 51 -6.45 -16.69 -11.07
N ASN A 52 -5.25 -16.43 -11.63
CA ASN A 52 -4.64 -17.35 -12.59
C ASN A 52 -4.00 -18.56 -11.89
N ASN A 53 -3.46 -18.37 -10.68
CA ASN A 53 -2.72 -19.41 -9.97
C ASN A 53 -3.22 -19.68 -8.54
N GLY A 54 -4.20 -18.90 -8.05
CA GLY A 54 -4.79 -19.06 -6.72
C GLY A 54 -3.93 -18.50 -5.58
N GLU A 55 -2.81 -17.85 -5.88
CA GLU A 55 -1.96 -17.23 -4.87
C GLU A 55 -2.66 -16.02 -4.26
N ALA A 56 -2.56 -15.86 -2.95
CA ALA A 56 -3.20 -14.77 -2.25
C ALA A 56 -2.25 -14.18 -1.22
N VAL A 57 -2.27 -12.85 -1.07
CA VAL A 57 -1.46 -12.15 -0.09
C VAL A 57 -2.32 -11.11 0.62
N ILE A 58 -2.22 -11.06 1.96
CA ILE A 58 -2.74 -9.94 2.72
C ILE A 58 -1.65 -8.86 2.87
N VAL A 59 -2.06 -7.63 2.63
CA VAL A 59 -1.27 -6.41 2.73
C VAL A 59 -1.34 -5.94 4.18
N ASN A 60 -0.38 -6.37 5.00
CA ASN A 60 -0.36 -6.03 6.42
C ASN A 60 -0.01 -4.56 6.66
N THR A 61 0.98 -4.02 5.94
CA THR A 61 1.38 -2.62 6.11
C THR A 61 1.65 -1.99 4.75
N VAL A 62 1.12 -0.79 4.56
CA VAL A 62 1.34 0.03 3.36
C VAL A 62 1.88 1.40 3.72
N GLU A 63 2.64 1.96 2.80
CA GLU A 63 3.10 3.35 2.81
C GLU A 63 2.60 4.04 1.54
N ALA A 64 1.85 5.13 1.70
CA ALA A 64 1.39 5.92 0.56
C ALA A 64 2.41 7.01 0.19
N TYR A 65 2.59 7.19 -1.11
CA TYR A 65 3.47 8.19 -1.71
C TYR A 65 2.69 8.97 -2.76
N ALA A 66 2.71 10.30 -2.70
CA ALA A 66 2.05 11.10 -3.73
C ALA A 66 2.83 10.99 -5.06
N ARG A 67 2.15 11.19 -6.20
CA ARG A 67 2.78 11.04 -7.52
C ARG A 67 3.66 12.21 -7.95
N THR A 68 3.45 13.40 -7.39
CA THR A 68 4.10 14.64 -7.84
C THR A 68 5.14 15.11 -6.85
N LEU A 69 6.24 15.67 -7.39
CA LEU A 69 7.38 16.13 -6.59
C LEU A 69 7.01 17.15 -5.51
N TRP A 70 6.09 18.07 -5.81
CA TRP A 70 5.71 19.13 -4.86
C TRP A 70 4.79 18.64 -3.74
N LEU A 71 4.07 17.53 -3.93
CA LEU A 71 3.28 16.90 -2.87
C LEU A 71 4.15 15.94 -2.06
N ASP A 72 5.09 15.26 -2.70
CA ASP A 72 5.94 14.28 -2.04
C ASP A 72 7.33 14.23 -2.68
N ALA A 73 8.33 14.56 -1.89
CA ALA A 73 9.72 14.47 -2.32
C ALA A 73 10.10 13.03 -2.67
N HIS A 74 9.41 12.03 -2.12
CA HIS A 74 9.65 10.60 -2.36
C HIS A 74 8.77 9.99 -3.45
N HIS A 75 8.12 10.81 -4.29
CA HIS A 75 7.32 10.33 -5.42
C HIS A 75 8.11 9.38 -6.33
N GLU A 76 7.39 8.47 -6.99
CA GLU A 76 7.95 7.62 -8.03
C GLU A 76 8.38 8.47 -9.25
N PRO A 77 9.69 8.52 -9.58
CA PRO A 77 10.16 9.37 -10.66
C PRO A 77 9.88 8.73 -12.03
N LEU A 78 9.33 9.52 -12.95
CA LEU A 78 9.22 9.13 -14.35
C LEU A 78 10.59 9.24 -15.02
N LYS A 79 11.24 8.10 -15.24
CA LYS A 79 12.60 8.03 -15.78
C LYS A 79 12.61 7.45 -17.18
N THR A 80 13.57 7.90 -17.99
CA THR A 80 13.93 7.34 -19.28
C THR A 80 15.37 6.84 -19.24
N SER A 81 15.62 5.67 -19.82
CA SER A 81 16.96 5.11 -20.01
C SER A 81 17.16 4.80 -21.48
N LYS A 82 18.22 5.35 -22.09
CA LYS A 82 18.52 5.21 -23.53
C LYS A 82 17.31 5.54 -24.45
N GLY A 83 16.54 6.56 -24.08
CA GLY A 83 15.34 6.98 -24.81
C GLY A 83 14.09 6.11 -24.60
N ILE A 84 14.20 5.04 -23.80
CA ILE A 84 13.08 4.15 -23.45
C ILE A 84 12.57 4.55 -22.06
N ALA A 85 11.25 4.78 -21.94
CA ALA A 85 10.63 5.00 -20.64
C ALA A 85 10.81 3.76 -19.77
N LEU A 86 11.35 3.95 -18.56
CA LEU A 86 11.43 2.86 -17.59
C LEU A 86 10.02 2.47 -17.14
N GLU A 87 9.89 1.22 -16.72
CA GLU A 87 8.63 0.73 -16.17
C GLU A 87 8.24 1.56 -14.94
N THR A 88 6.94 1.81 -14.79
CA THR A 88 6.38 2.57 -13.68
C THR A 88 5.18 1.83 -13.13
N SER A 89 4.83 2.07 -11.87
CA SER A 89 3.61 1.53 -11.28
C SER A 89 2.34 2.25 -11.75
N LEU A 90 2.44 3.23 -12.67
CA LEU A 90 1.26 3.96 -13.13
C LEU A 90 0.26 3.00 -13.79
N PRO A 91 -1.03 3.11 -13.45
CA PRO A 91 -2.09 2.51 -14.24
C PRO A 91 -1.98 2.94 -15.69
N GLY A 92 -2.29 2.04 -16.60
CA GLY A 92 -2.28 2.30 -18.03
C GLY A 92 -3.45 3.19 -18.46
N VAL A 93 -3.38 3.64 -19.70
CA VAL A 93 -4.50 4.36 -20.33
C VAL A 93 -5.75 3.46 -20.35
N LYS A 94 -6.94 4.08 -20.17
CA LYS A 94 -8.25 3.45 -19.99
C LYS A 94 -8.42 2.11 -20.75
N GLY A 95 -8.89 1.08 -20.05
CA GLY A 95 -9.26 -0.23 -20.60
C GLY A 95 -8.18 -1.31 -20.48
N LYS A 96 -6.98 -0.97 -19.98
CA LYS A 96 -5.89 -1.94 -19.76
C LYS A 96 -5.80 -2.48 -18.33
N ASP A 97 -6.46 -1.86 -17.37
CA ASP A 97 -6.43 -2.31 -15.98
C ASP A 97 -7.79 -2.83 -15.55
N ARG A 98 -7.78 -3.80 -14.64
CA ARG A 98 -9.01 -4.38 -14.07
C ARG A 98 -9.80 -3.33 -13.29
N TYR A 99 -9.11 -2.51 -12.52
CA TYR A 99 -9.70 -1.47 -11.69
C TYR A 99 -9.34 -0.10 -12.24
N LYS A 100 -10.33 0.78 -12.38
CA LYS A 100 -10.10 2.14 -12.89
C LYS A 100 -9.10 2.87 -11.99
N GLY A 101 -7.99 3.31 -12.58
CA GLY A 101 -6.97 4.11 -11.90
C GLY A 101 -6.19 3.37 -10.82
N PHE A 102 -6.21 2.03 -10.80
CA PHE A 102 -5.38 1.21 -9.90
C PHE A 102 -4.73 0.04 -10.63
N ARG A 103 -3.50 -0.28 -10.23
CA ARG A 103 -2.71 -1.39 -10.75
C ARG A 103 -1.78 -1.97 -9.67
N PRO A 104 -2.05 -3.19 -9.18
CA PRO A 104 -1.06 -3.96 -8.43
C PRO A 104 0.06 -4.43 -9.34
N ILE A 105 1.32 -4.23 -8.97
CA ILE A 105 2.48 -4.63 -9.77
C ILE A 105 3.70 -4.85 -8.87
N THR A 106 4.65 -5.68 -9.32
CA THR A 106 5.95 -5.79 -8.66
C THR A 106 6.98 -4.97 -9.44
N MET A 107 7.54 -3.96 -8.78
CA MET A 107 8.55 -3.06 -9.35
C MET A 107 9.95 -3.54 -8.98
N ASN A 108 10.86 -3.58 -9.93
CA ASN A 108 12.28 -3.81 -9.65
C ASN A 108 12.92 -2.49 -9.20
N SER A 109 13.35 -2.42 -7.94
CA SER A 109 14.19 -1.34 -7.43
C SER A 109 15.65 -1.80 -7.33
N GLY A 110 16.57 -0.86 -7.09
CA GLY A 110 17.98 -1.19 -6.85
C GLY A 110 18.19 -2.10 -5.62
N ASP A 111 17.24 -2.07 -4.68
CA ASP A 111 17.28 -2.86 -3.44
C ASP A 111 16.56 -4.22 -3.58
N GLY A 112 15.73 -4.40 -4.61
CA GLY A 112 15.02 -5.65 -4.88
C GLY A 112 13.61 -5.45 -5.46
N CYS A 113 12.83 -6.54 -5.51
CA CYS A 113 11.46 -6.52 -6.00
C CYS A 113 10.51 -5.94 -4.95
N GLN A 114 9.75 -4.90 -5.29
CA GLN A 114 8.81 -4.23 -4.39
C GLN A 114 7.38 -4.45 -4.86
N LEU A 115 6.50 -4.93 -3.98
CA LEU A 115 5.07 -5.01 -4.30
C LEU A 115 4.43 -3.63 -4.10
N VAL A 116 3.84 -3.10 -5.18
CA VAL A 116 3.27 -1.76 -5.23
C VAL A 116 1.84 -1.82 -5.75
N ILE A 117 0.93 -1.07 -5.12
CA ILE A 117 -0.38 -0.78 -5.69
C ILE A 117 -0.30 0.64 -6.24
N GLY A 118 -0.13 0.76 -7.55
CA GLY A 118 -0.08 2.05 -8.21
C GLY A 118 -1.47 2.60 -8.45
N ALA A 119 -1.68 3.88 -8.15
CA ALA A 119 -2.87 4.65 -8.50
C ALA A 119 -2.54 5.88 -9.36
N SER A 120 -3.48 6.43 -10.11
CA SER A 120 -3.23 7.61 -10.97
C SER A 120 -2.61 8.82 -10.22
N PHE A 121 -2.91 8.97 -8.93
CA PHE A 121 -2.51 10.11 -8.08
C PHE A 121 -1.48 9.76 -7.00
N ALA A 122 -1.18 8.47 -6.77
CA ALA A 122 -0.28 8.02 -5.70
C ALA A 122 0.18 6.58 -5.93
N ASN A 123 1.27 6.16 -5.29
CA ASN A 123 1.65 4.74 -5.21
C ASN A 123 1.65 4.28 -3.75
N LEU A 124 1.17 3.06 -3.52
CA LEU A 124 1.25 2.41 -2.22
C LEU A 124 2.33 1.33 -2.25
N LEU A 125 3.39 1.53 -1.47
CA LEU A 125 4.39 0.50 -1.25
C LEU A 125 3.91 -0.46 -0.16
N VAL A 126 3.90 -1.76 -0.44
CA VAL A 126 3.64 -2.78 0.57
C VAL A 126 4.93 -3.05 1.35
N THR A 127 4.94 -2.70 2.63
CA THR A 127 6.11 -2.87 3.52
C THR A 127 5.94 -4.00 4.53
N SER A 128 4.75 -4.61 4.58
CA SER A 128 4.58 -5.92 5.21
C SER A 128 3.45 -6.66 4.53
N SER A 129 3.66 -7.95 4.27
CA SER A 129 2.66 -8.81 3.66
C SER A 129 2.78 -10.25 4.16
N LEU A 130 1.69 -11.01 4.00
CA LEU A 130 1.61 -12.42 4.38
C LEU A 130 0.85 -13.20 3.32
N ARG A 131 1.49 -14.22 2.72
CA ARG A 131 0.84 -15.15 1.79
C ARG A 131 -0.24 -15.93 2.52
N LEU A 132 -1.47 -15.86 2.04
CA LEU A 132 -2.66 -16.56 2.55
C LEU A 132 -2.71 -18.04 2.13
N ASP A 133 -2.18 -18.34 0.94
CA ASP A 133 -2.18 -19.69 0.35
C ASP A 133 -1.00 -20.56 0.85
N ASN A 134 0.07 -19.94 1.35
CA ASN A 134 1.28 -20.65 1.78
C ASN A 134 1.24 -20.94 3.30
N LYS A 135 1.32 -22.23 3.66
CA LYS A 135 1.31 -22.68 5.07
C LYS A 135 2.67 -22.53 5.76
N ASN A 136 3.76 -22.43 4.99
CA ASN A 136 5.12 -22.29 5.51
C ASN A 136 5.39 -20.84 5.90
N VAL A 137 5.32 -20.56 7.21
CA VAL A 137 5.39 -19.20 7.77
C VAL A 137 6.66 -18.44 7.33
N GLY A 138 7.81 -19.11 7.28
CA GLY A 138 9.09 -18.48 6.93
C GLY A 138 9.17 -17.96 5.49
N SER A 139 8.46 -18.58 4.54
CA SER A 139 8.39 -18.12 3.14
C SER A 139 7.10 -17.37 2.81
N ALA A 140 6.13 -17.37 3.73
CA ALA A 140 4.85 -16.68 3.56
C ALA A 140 4.93 -15.20 3.98
N CYS A 141 5.72 -14.86 4.99
CA CYS A 141 5.87 -13.50 5.49
C CYS A 141 6.90 -12.69 4.68
N SER A 142 6.60 -11.43 4.41
CA SER A 142 7.56 -10.43 3.93
C SER A 142 7.42 -9.16 4.76
N VAL A 143 8.56 -8.61 5.20
CA VAL A 143 8.65 -7.40 6.02
C VAL A 143 9.75 -6.51 5.45
N GLY A 144 9.48 -5.21 5.36
CA GLY A 144 10.28 -4.23 4.64
C GLY A 144 9.76 -4.01 3.21
N GLY A 145 10.38 -3.08 2.49
CA GLY A 145 9.96 -2.71 1.13
C GLY A 145 10.22 -3.74 0.03
N ILE A 146 10.82 -4.90 0.36
CA ILE A 146 11.14 -5.97 -0.61
C ILE A 146 10.16 -7.12 -0.41
N THR A 147 9.41 -7.46 -1.46
CA THR A 147 8.47 -8.57 -1.50
C THR A 147 8.93 -9.60 -2.53
N ALA A 148 9.61 -10.65 -2.05
CA ALA A 148 10.07 -11.76 -2.90
C ALA A 148 9.05 -12.89 -3.04
N SER A 149 8.07 -12.98 -2.12
CA SER A 149 7.16 -14.12 -2.01
C SER A 149 5.88 -13.99 -2.83
N PHE A 150 5.57 -12.83 -3.42
CA PHE A 150 4.40 -12.60 -4.28
C PHE A 150 4.78 -11.63 -5.38
N VAL A 151 4.88 -12.13 -6.63
CA VAL A 151 5.42 -11.37 -7.76
C VAL A 151 4.37 -11.23 -8.85
N ILE A 152 4.11 -9.98 -9.25
CA ILE A 152 3.24 -9.61 -10.37
C ILE A 152 4.13 -9.01 -11.45
N SER A 153 4.58 -9.86 -12.38
CA SER A 153 5.64 -9.51 -13.34
C SER A 153 5.16 -8.78 -14.59
N SER A 154 3.86 -8.76 -14.86
CA SER A 154 3.32 -8.18 -16.09
C SER A 154 1.96 -7.51 -15.90
N VAL A 155 1.59 -6.65 -16.85
CA VAL A 155 0.25 -6.04 -16.91
C VAL A 155 -0.85 -7.11 -16.98
N LYS A 156 -0.60 -8.22 -17.70
CA LYS A 156 -1.56 -9.31 -17.80
C LYS A 156 -1.76 -10.01 -16.45
N ASP A 157 -0.68 -10.20 -15.69
CA ASP A 157 -0.77 -10.76 -14.34
C ASP A 157 -1.50 -9.82 -13.39
N SER A 158 -1.24 -8.51 -13.52
CA SER A 158 -1.95 -7.47 -12.77
C SER A 158 -3.47 -7.49 -13.01
N GLN A 159 -3.90 -7.72 -14.26
CA GLN A 159 -5.33 -7.84 -14.60
C GLN A 159 -6.02 -9.06 -13.94
N ALA A 160 -5.25 -10.10 -13.60
CA ALA A 160 -5.75 -11.27 -12.88
C ALA A 160 -5.80 -11.06 -11.36
N ILE A 161 -5.26 -9.95 -10.85
CA ILE A 161 -5.33 -9.63 -9.43
C ILE A 161 -6.71 -9.06 -9.09
N ARG A 162 -7.41 -9.73 -8.19
CA ARG A 162 -8.58 -9.18 -7.50
C ARG A 162 -8.14 -8.55 -6.18
N ILE A 163 -8.59 -7.33 -5.92
CA ILE A 163 -8.33 -6.61 -4.67
C ILE A 163 -9.58 -6.69 -3.81
N TYR A 164 -9.45 -7.26 -2.63
CA TYR A 164 -10.49 -7.25 -1.60
C TYR A 164 -10.08 -6.31 -0.49
N LEU A 165 -10.94 -5.35 -0.20
CA LEU A 165 -10.73 -4.35 0.83
C LEU A 165 -11.49 -4.77 2.08
N ASP A 166 -10.84 -4.58 3.22
CA ASP A 166 -11.44 -4.83 4.53
C ASP A 166 -12.54 -3.78 4.81
N GLU A 167 -13.71 -4.23 5.25
CA GLU A 167 -14.87 -3.35 5.44
C GLU A 167 -14.64 -2.29 6.53
N GLU A 168 -14.01 -2.65 7.65
CA GLU A 168 -13.67 -1.67 8.70
C GLU A 168 -12.63 -0.66 8.20
N SER A 169 -11.66 -1.08 7.38
CA SER A 169 -10.70 -0.16 6.72
C SER A 169 -11.41 0.78 5.75
N ILE A 170 -12.44 0.33 5.02
CA ILE A 170 -13.27 1.19 4.16
C ILE A 170 -13.99 2.24 5.01
N GLU A 171 -14.63 1.83 6.11
CA GLU A 171 -15.35 2.75 7.00
C GLU A 171 -14.42 3.78 7.62
N ALA A 172 -13.26 3.35 8.12
CA ALA A 172 -12.24 4.24 8.67
C ALA A 172 -11.70 5.21 7.62
N ALA A 173 -11.47 4.74 6.39
CA ALA A 173 -11.04 5.59 5.28
C ALA A 173 -12.11 6.64 4.92
N ARG A 174 -13.40 6.26 4.93
CA ARG A 174 -14.51 7.22 4.72
C ARG A 174 -14.56 8.28 5.82
N ALA A 175 -14.40 7.89 7.08
CA ALA A 175 -14.34 8.84 8.19
C ALA A 175 -13.17 9.82 8.04
N LEU A 176 -11.97 9.32 7.68
CA LEU A 176 -10.80 10.17 7.40
C LEU A 176 -11.04 11.12 6.21
N ALA A 177 -11.74 10.66 5.16
CA ALA A 177 -12.00 11.47 3.98
C ALA A 177 -12.91 12.68 4.28
N LEU A 178 -13.74 12.57 5.32
CA LEU A 178 -14.60 13.66 5.81
C LEU A 178 -13.86 14.61 6.78
N ASN A 179 -12.77 14.16 7.40
CA ASN A 179 -11.97 14.96 8.32
C ASN A 179 -10.82 15.64 7.58
N THR A 180 -11.05 16.86 7.08
CA THR A 180 -10.04 17.63 6.33
C THR A 180 -8.86 18.08 7.18
N ASP A 181 -9.01 18.10 8.50
CA ASP A 181 -7.97 18.53 9.45
C ASP A 181 -7.11 17.36 9.94
N SER A 182 -7.33 16.15 9.41
CA SER A 182 -6.51 15.01 9.75
C SER A 182 -5.07 15.20 9.29
N TRP A 183 -4.13 14.87 10.18
CA TRP A 183 -2.70 14.94 9.96
C TRP A 183 -2.03 13.55 9.93
N GLY A 184 -2.81 12.47 10.04
CA GLY A 184 -2.33 11.10 10.01
C GLY A 184 -3.42 10.05 9.74
N VAL A 185 -3.01 8.78 9.73
CA VAL A 185 -3.89 7.62 9.54
C VAL A 185 -4.78 7.37 10.77
N GLN A 186 -4.28 7.66 11.97
CA GLN A 186 -5.00 7.52 13.23
C GLN A 186 -4.34 8.38 14.32
N GLU A 187 -5.03 8.59 15.44
CA GLU A 187 -4.51 9.43 16.53
C GLU A 187 -3.48 8.72 17.43
N SER A 188 -3.48 7.38 17.43
CA SER A 188 -2.59 6.56 18.25
C SER A 188 -1.41 5.99 17.44
N ALA A 189 -0.34 5.58 18.13
CA ALA A 189 0.83 4.96 17.49
C ALA A 189 1.44 5.82 16.35
N ILE A 190 1.46 7.15 16.52
CA ILE A 190 1.89 8.15 15.52
C ILE A 190 3.26 7.84 14.91
N VAL A 191 4.23 7.44 15.73
CA VAL A 191 5.60 7.10 15.27
C VAL A 191 5.60 5.92 14.30
N TYR A 192 4.67 4.98 14.44
CA TYR A 192 4.52 3.82 13.56
C TYR A 192 3.88 4.17 12.21
N GLN A 193 3.32 5.37 12.08
CA GLN A 193 2.75 5.89 10.85
C GLN A 193 3.78 6.61 9.97
N LEU A 194 5.02 6.79 10.46
CA LEU A 194 6.13 7.28 9.65
C LEU A 194 6.55 6.22 8.62
N ARG A 195 7.01 6.68 7.45
CA ARG A 195 7.53 5.81 6.39
C ARG A 195 8.94 5.30 6.70
N GLN A 196 9.30 4.16 6.13
CA GLN A 196 10.65 3.56 6.24
C GLN A 196 11.63 4.20 5.23
N LEU A 197 11.89 5.50 5.40
CA LEU A 197 12.73 6.28 4.48
C LEU A 197 14.20 6.26 4.89
N ARG A 198 15.11 6.62 3.97
CA ARG A 198 16.57 6.71 4.23
C ARG A 198 17.21 7.98 3.65
N THR A 199 16.41 8.87 3.07
CA THR A 199 16.90 10.05 2.35
C THR A 199 15.96 11.24 2.54
N LYS A 200 16.38 12.42 2.07
CA LYS A 200 15.56 13.66 2.02
C LYS A 200 15.00 14.11 3.39
N PHE A 201 15.77 13.96 4.46
CA PHE A 201 15.36 14.39 5.81
C PHE A 201 15.14 15.91 5.97
N HIS A 202 15.60 16.71 5.02
CA HIS A 202 15.30 18.15 4.97
C HIS A 202 13.92 18.47 4.40
N GLU A 203 13.24 17.48 3.81
CA GLU A 203 11.91 17.65 3.20
C GLU A 203 10.80 17.34 4.22
N ALA A 204 9.83 18.25 4.35
CA ALA A 204 8.70 18.07 5.27
C ALA A 204 7.87 16.82 4.94
N SER A 205 7.72 16.50 3.65
CA SER A 205 6.99 15.30 3.20
C SER A 205 7.57 13.99 3.76
N THR A 206 8.86 13.95 4.13
CA THR A 206 9.50 12.78 4.78
C THR A 206 8.80 12.36 6.07
N PHE A 207 8.22 13.32 6.79
CA PHE A 207 7.61 13.10 8.11
C PHE A 207 6.08 12.93 8.07
N MET A 208 5.50 12.76 6.88
CA MET A 208 4.07 12.48 6.75
C MET A 208 3.71 11.13 7.39
N PHE A 209 2.63 11.13 8.17
CA PHE A 209 2.08 9.95 8.85
C PHE A 209 1.20 9.10 7.91
N CYS A 210 1.74 8.73 6.75
CA CYS A 210 1.05 8.05 5.66
C CYS A 210 1.33 6.53 5.57
N ARG A 211 1.80 5.93 6.67
CA ARG A 211 1.93 4.48 6.83
C ARG A 211 0.77 3.93 7.66
N ALA A 212 0.15 2.87 7.16
CA ALA A 212 -0.99 2.24 7.80
C ALA A 212 -0.77 0.73 7.94
N SER A 213 -1.14 0.18 9.10
CA SER A 213 -1.12 -1.27 9.35
C SER A 213 -2.54 -1.80 9.50
N GLY A 214 -2.77 -2.96 8.88
CA GLY A 214 -4.02 -3.69 8.91
C GLY A 214 -4.21 -4.46 10.22
N PRO A 215 -5.35 -5.14 10.36
CA PRO A 215 -5.80 -5.77 11.61
C PRO A 215 -4.85 -6.84 12.17
N LEU A 216 -4.05 -7.48 11.32
CA LEU A 216 -3.09 -8.50 11.76
C LEU A 216 -1.85 -7.90 12.44
N THR A 217 -1.53 -6.64 12.17
CA THR A 217 -0.31 -5.98 12.63
C THR A 217 -0.58 -4.68 13.37
N ASN A 218 -1.85 -4.31 13.61
CA ASN A 218 -2.24 -3.08 14.31
C ASN A 218 -2.08 -3.12 15.84
N LEU A 219 -1.32 -4.09 16.37
CA LEU A 219 -0.93 -4.13 17.79
C LEU A 219 0.55 -3.77 17.88
N HIS A 220 0.92 -2.95 18.89
CA HIS A 220 2.27 -2.44 19.11
C HIS A 220 3.43 -3.46 18.93
N PRO A 221 3.35 -4.74 19.39
CA PRO A 221 4.44 -5.70 19.18
C PRO A 221 4.56 -6.23 17.73
N PHE A 222 3.56 -6.01 16.88
CA PHE A 222 3.49 -6.56 15.52
C PHE A 222 3.55 -5.49 14.43
N MET A 223 3.59 -4.20 14.79
CA MET A 223 3.85 -3.12 13.85
C MET A 223 5.33 -3.17 13.44
N PRO A 224 5.66 -3.25 12.14
CA PRO A 224 7.06 -3.28 11.74
C PRO A 224 7.71 -1.95 12.09
N TYR A 225 8.82 -1.98 12.82
CA TYR A 225 9.52 -0.77 13.26
C TYR A 225 9.85 0.17 12.09
N THR A 226 9.71 1.47 12.33
CA THR A 226 10.36 2.50 11.51
C THR A 226 11.81 2.59 11.97
N VAL A 227 12.78 2.62 11.04
CA VAL A 227 14.23 2.65 11.38
C VAL A 227 14.65 4.04 11.87
N PHE A 228 13.74 4.80 12.48
CA PHE A 228 14.01 6.08 13.11
C PHE A 228 13.64 6.01 14.58
N THR A 229 14.56 5.51 15.38
CA THR A 229 14.71 6.03 16.74
C THR A 229 16.14 6.47 16.91
N ILE A 230 16.30 7.68 17.44
CA ILE A 230 17.53 8.39 17.82
C ILE A 230 18.34 7.65 18.91
N PHE A 231 18.01 6.38 19.16
CA PHE A 231 18.51 5.49 20.20
C PHE A 231 19.05 4.19 19.59
N ASP A 232 19.89 4.30 18.56
CA ASP A 232 20.95 3.33 18.29
C ASP A 232 22.29 3.91 18.78
#